data_AF-A0A6M1Y7S8-F1
#
_entry.id   AF-A0A6M1Y7S8-F1
#
_cell.length_a   1.000
_cell.length_b   1.000
_cell.length_c   1.000
_cell.angle_alpha   90.00
_cell.angle_beta   90.00
_cell.angle_gamma   90.00
#
_symmetry.space_group_name_H-M   'P 1'
#
loop_
_entity.id
_entity.type
_entity.pdbx_description
1 polymer ?
#
loop_
_entity_poly.entity_id
_entity_poly.type
_entity_poly.pdbx_seq_one_letter_code
_entity_poly.pdbx_strand_id
1 'polypeptide(L)'
;MPAPTFSRLTLFERFLQLFTSLRPGEGRTVFLMLAQVFLLLHGYYLIKLVRDTLILVEGSAEVRSYANGAIAVTLIFLVPLYKLLFDYLRRGGDKSVVLRWVGGFFASNLLIFAFLFWLGIPVAVPFFIWVGVYSVMVVAQFWAFAADLLNIKTGQRLFALIMVGAALGALTGSQVAGRLYEVVGVTNLMLLSAAMLVCVLLLSRVAERAVPEGSRAAAAEEAPEAGSSFARVLGGFSTVLQSSYLFRIAIFVLLLNLVNSNGTYILAAFLSDHAAQLVAASTAGLTTGTVISKFYGNFYATLTALQILVQLFLVSRIFRWFGVRGAILILPAVMLLNYGLILFFPVFALVRVLMIIEMTTNYSIQNTTNHTLYLPVTREEKYVGKTTIDTFFVRFGDLLQAMMVFLVAQVLGLEIGWIIGINLCLAAVLFALGNAIGRRHHGEIRHNLANMPPVIQAPLPDVYVPAGQMLVFSVPDRAFMDPDPGDTLRYEAKSADGSPLPAWIRFDRHNQTFTLQPPQDTAGERRVVLTATDFEGLSVHAEFGIEYGPDPVPRFSAISAAASPGSPVPPVGADGDTPITAPHSGQ
;
A
#
# COMPACT_ATOMS: atom_id res chain seq x y z
N MET A 1 -4.49 -24.38 34.58
CA MET A 1 -4.75 -24.66 33.15
C MET A 1 -3.40 -24.97 32.50
N PRO A 2 -3.23 -26.09 31.79
CA PRO A 2 -1.97 -26.39 31.13
C PRO A 2 -1.79 -25.48 29.91
N ALA A 3 -0.55 -25.02 29.68
CA ALA A 3 -0.18 -24.14 28.58
C ALA A 3 -0.49 -24.79 27.22
N PRO A 4 -1.06 -24.08 26.23
CA PRO A 4 -1.35 -24.65 24.93
C PRO A 4 -0.04 -25.01 24.20
N THR A 5 0.02 -26.23 23.67
CA THR A 5 1.09 -26.70 22.77
C THR A 5 1.05 -25.94 21.43
N PHE A 6 1.76 -24.81 21.33
CA PHE A 6 1.83 -23.94 20.14
C PHE A 6 2.84 -24.40 19.05
N SER A 7 3.14 -25.70 18.91
CA SER A 7 4.25 -26.13 18.03
C SER A 7 3.87 -26.76 16.70
N ARG A 8 2.57 -26.97 16.39
CA ARG A 8 2.16 -27.63 15.14
C ARG A 8 1.12 -26.82 14.36
N LEU A 9 1.43 -26.58 13.09
CA LEU A 9 0.52 -25.98 12.12
C LEU A 9 -0.64 -26.93 11.85
N THR A 10 -1.84 -26.37 11.81
CA THR A 10 -3.07 -27.06 11.38
C THR A 10 -2.97 -27.47 9.91
N LEU A 11 -3.80 -28.43 9.47
CA LEU A 11 -3.86 -28.84 8.06
C LEU A 11 -4.16 -27.66 7.12
N PHE A 12 -5.02 -26.75 7.57
CA PHE A 12 -5.33 -25.52 6.84
C PHE A 12 -4.11 -24.58 6.73
N GLU A 13 -3.38 -24.37 7.83
CA GLU A 13 -2.15 -23.57 7.81
C GLU A 13 -1.06 -24.20 6.93
N ARG A 14 -0.94 -25.53 6.91
CA ARG A 14 -0.01 -26.24 6.02
C ARG A 14 -0.34 -26.05 4.54
N PHE A 15 -1.62 -26.02 4.19
CA PHE A 15 -2.03 -25.69 2.82
C PHE A 15 -1.67 -24.24 2.47
N LEU A 16 -1.98 -23.30 3.36
CA LEU A 16 -1.66 -21.89 3.13
C LEU A 16 -0.15 -21.61 3.10
N GLN A 17 0.68 -22.46 3.72
CA GLN A 17 2.13 -22.37 3.65
C GLN A 17 2.71 -22.49 2.24
N LEU A 18 1.97 -23.08 1.29
CA LEU A 18 2.36 -23.13 -0.12
C LEU A 18 2.44 -21.73 -0.76
N PHE A 19 1.71 -20.76 -0.21
CA PHE A 19 1.60 -19.41 -0.76
C PHE A 19 2.30 -18.35 0.09
N THR A 20 2.39 -18.54 1.41
CA THR A 20 3.07 -17.60 2.30
C THR A 20 3.56 -18.28 3.57
N SER A 21 4.64 -17.77 4.18
CA SER A 21 5.11 -18.30 5.46
C SER A 21 4.08 -18.00 6.57
N LEU A 22 3.75 -18.96 7.42
CA LEU A 22 2.73 -18.83 8.47
C LEU A 22 3.30 -19.28 9.81
N ARG A 23 3.01 -18.52 10.87
CA ARG A 23 3.25 -18.94 12.26
C ARG A 23 2.00 -19.64 12.83
N PRO A 24 2.15 -20.52 13.83
CA PRO A 24 1.02 -21.16 14.50
C PRO A 24 0.00 -20.14 15.01
N GLY A 25 -1.29 -20.33 14.68
CA GLY A 25 -2.39 -19.47 15.11
C GLY A 25 -2.72 -18.33 14.15
N GLU A 26 -1.87 -18.04 13.17
CA GLU A 26 -2.15 -17.00 12.16
C GLU A 26 -3.20 -17.45 11.14
N GLY A 27 -3.40 -18.77 10.92
CA GLY A 27 -4.30 -19.28 9.88
C GLY A 27 -5.75 -18.81 10.04
N ARG A 28 -6.26 -18.76 11.28
CA ARG A 28 -7.62 -18.26 11.56
C ARG A 28 -7.76 -16.77 11.24
N THR A 29 -6.75 -15.97 11.56
CA THR A 29 -6.73 -14.52 11.28
C THR A 29 -6.77 -14.28 9.78
N VAL A 30 -5.90 -14.97 9.03
CA VAL A 30 -5.85 -14.88 7.57
C VAL A 30 -7.20 -15.25 6.95
N PHE A 31 -7.79 -16.37 7.36
CA PHE A 31 -9.08 -16.80 6.82
C PHE A 31 -10.18 -15.77 7.07
N LEU A 32 -10.28 -15.23 8.28
CA LEU A 32 -11.30 -14.24 8.63
C LEU A 32 -11.11 -12.93 7.85
N MET A 33 -9.88 -12.44 7.73
CA MET A 33 -9.60 -11.22 6.96
C MET A 33 -9.81 -11.42 5.45
N LEU A 34 -9.44 -12.60 4.93
CA LEU A 34 -9.70 -12.99 3.55
C LEU A 34 -11.20 -13.08 3.27
N ALA A 35 -11.96 -13.73 4.14
CA ALA A 35 -13.42 -13.83 4.03
C ALA A 35 -14.08 -12.44 4.12
N GLN A 36 -13.58 -11.59 5.01
CA GLN A 36 -14.09 -10.23 5.19
C GLN A 36 -13.89 -9.38 3.93
N VAL A 37 -12.68 -9.33 3.38
CA VAL A 37 -12.42 -8.57 2.15
C VAL A 37 -13.11 -9.19 0.93
N PHE A 38 -13.24 -10.52 0.89
CA PHE A 38 -14.01 -11.21 -0.14
C PHE A 38 -15.47 -10.75 -0.13
N LEU A 39 -16.14 -10.79 1.03
CA LEU A 39 -17.54 -10.36 1.16
C LEU A 39 -17.73 -8.88 0.83
N LEU A 40 -16.79 -8.03 1.27
CA LEU A 40 -16.81 -6.59 1.01
C LEU A 40 -16.74 -6.30 -0.49
N LEU A 41 -15.78 -6.91 -1.20
CA LEU A 41 -15.63 -6.72 -2.64
C LEU A 41 -16.74 -7.41 -3.43
N HIS A 42 -17.21 -8.58 -3.00
CA HIS A 42 -18.35 -9.24 -3.62
C HIS A 42 -19.61 -8.36 -3.55
N GLY A 43 -19.96 -7.88 -2.35
CA GLY A 43 -21.08 -6.98 -2.13
C GLY A 43 -20.96 -5.66 -2.89
N TYR A 44 -19.76 -5.09 -2.96
CA TYR A 44 -19.49 -3.89 -3.76
C TYR A 44 -19.77 -4.11 -5.25
N TYR A 45 -19.29 -5.21 -5.84
CA TYR A 45 -19.50 -5.46 -7.26
C TYR A 45 -20.96 -5.77 -7.63
N LEU A 46 -21.79 -6.25 -6.68
CA LEU A 46 -23.24 -6.34 -6.86
C LEU A 46 -23.87 -4.94 -7.04
N ILE A 47 -23.60 -4.01 -6.11
CA ILE A 47 -24.19 -2.66 -6.17
C ILE A 47 -23.52 -1.77 -7.23
N LYS A 48 -22.27 -2.05 -7.61
CA LYS A 48 -21.62 -1.37 -8.74
C LYS A 48 -22.39 -1.61 -10.04
N LEU A 49 -22.76 -2.87 -10.30
CA LEU A 49 -23.57 -3.23 -11.47
C LEU A 49 -24.95 -2.56 -11.42
N VAL A 50 -25.60 -2.58 -10.26
CA VAL A 50 -26.91 -1.92 -10.06
C VAL A 50 -26.79 -0.43 -10.33
N ARG A 51 -25.79 0.23 -9.76
CA ARG A 51 -25.53 1.66 -9.94
C ARG A 51 -25.37 2.01 -11.42
N ASP A 52 -24.47 1.31 -12.12
CA ASP A 52 -24.12 1.63 -13.50
C ASP A 52 -25.30 1.34 -14.45
N THR A 53 -26.19 0.41 -14.07
CA THR A 53 -27.45 0.16 -14.78
C THR A 53 -28.47 1.28 -14.51
N LEU A 54 -28.75 1.60 -13.24
CA LEU A 54 -29.77 2.58 -12.87
C LEU A 54 -29.51 3.97 -13.45
N ILE A 55 -28.25 4.43 -13.45
CA ILE A 55 -27.91 5.76 -13.98
C ILE A 55 -28.15 5.91 -15.48
N LEU A 56 -28.08 4.81 -16.24
CA LEU A 56 -28.36 4.81 -17.67
C LEU A 56 -29.82 4.49 -17.99
N VAL A 57 -30.55 3.84 -17.07
CA VAL A 57 -31.98 3.56 -17.22
C VAL A 57 -32.83 4.79 -16.85
N GLU A 58 -32.54 5.43 -15.72
CA GLU A 58 -33.26 6.62 -15.24
C GLU A 58 -32.67 7.92 -15.81
N GLY A 59 -31.44 7.88 -16.34
CA GLY A 59 -30.69 9.05 -16.79
C GLY A 59 -30.02 8.83 -18.15
N SER A 60 -28.79 9.31 -18.29
CA SER A 60 -28.02 9.25 -19.54
C SER A 60 -26.53 9.08 -19.29
N ALA A 61 -25.75 8.90 -20.36
CA ALA A 61 -24.29 8.83 -20.30
C ALA A 61 -23.67 10.15 -19.80
N GLU A 62 -24.28 11.29 -20.14
CA GLU A 62 -23.88 12.62 -19.67
C GLU A 62 -24.12 12.76 -18.17
N VAL A 63 -25.33 12.39 -17.70
CA VAL A 63 -25.67 12.41 -16.26
C VAL A 63 -24.70 11.54 -15.46
N ARG A 64 -24.33 10.37 -15.99
CA ARG A 64 -23.29 9.51 -15.40
C ARG A 64 -21.93 10.21 -15.30
N SER A 65 -21.54 10.98 -16.32
CA SER A 65 -20.28 11.76 -16.29
C SER A 65 -20.34 12.87 -15.24
N TYR A 66 -21.46 13.59 -15.13
CA TYR A 66 -21.64 14.62 -14.11
C TYR A 66 -21.62 14.03 -12.70
N ALA A 67 -22.21 12.84 -12.51
CA ALA A 67 -22.17 12.13 -11.24
C ALA A 67 -20.73 11.71 -10.85
N ASN A 68 -19.86 11.34 -11.80
CA ASN A 68 -18.43 11.12 -11.53
C ASN A 68 -17.74 12.39 -11.03
N GLY A 69 -17.98 13.54 -11.67
CA GLY A 69 -17.48 14.83 -11.20
C GLY A 69 -18.00 15.18 -9.79
N ALA A 70 -19.27 14.90 -9.52
CA ALA A 70 -19.86 15.11 -8.19
C ALA A 70 -19.24 14.22 -7.10
N ILE A 71 -18.83 12.98 -7.42
CA ILE A 71 -18.08 12.12 -6.49
C ILE A 71 -16.75 12.78 -6.12
N ALA A 72 -16.01 13.31 -7.09
CA ALA A 72 -14.73 13.98 -6.84
C ALA A 72 -14.88 15.17 -5.90
N VAL A 73 -15.87 16.05 -6.16
CA VAL A 73 -16.19 17.19 -5.30
C VAL A 73 -16.60 16.72 -3.90
N THR A 74 -17.45 15.70 -3.80
CA THR A 74 -17.91 15.16 -2.51
C THR A 74 -16.73 14.64 -1.67
N LEU A 75 -15.79 13.91 -2.27
CA LEU A 75 -14.63 13.39 -1.56
C LEU A 75 -13.69 14.48 -1.03
N ILE A 76 -13.56 15.62 -1.74
CA ILE A 76 -12.76 16.76 -1.28
C ILE A 76 -13.25 17.28 0.08
N PHE A 77 -14.58 17.36 0.28
CA PHE A 77 -15.16 17.81 1.54
C PHE A 77 -15.29 16.69 2.58
N LEU A 78 -15.55 15.45 2.13
CA LEU A 78 -15.80 14.32 3.02
C LEU A 78 -14.53 13.79 3.68
N VAL A 79 -13.38 13.77 3.00
CA VAL A 79 -12.13 13.24 3.55
C VAL A 79 -11.66 14.02 4.80
N PRO A 80 -11.66 15.37 4.82
CA PRO A 80 -11.37 16.12 6.04
C PRO A 80 -12.37 15.83 7.18
N LEU A 81 -13.66 15.74 6.89
CA LEU A 81 -14.69 15.42 7.87
C LEU A 81 -14.50 14.03 8.47
N TYR A 82 -14.14 13.06 7.63
CA TYR A 82 -13.81 11.71 8.06
C TYR A 82 -12.62 11.69 9.03
N LYS A 83 -11.58 12.51 8.82
CA LYS A 83 -10.46 12.61 9.77
C LYS A 83 -10.94 13.04 11.16
N LEU A 84 -11.78 14.08 11.24
CA LEU A 84 -12.35 14.53 12.51
C LEU A 84 -13.14 13.43 13.23
N LEU A 85 -13.93 12.66 12.47
CA LEU A 85 -14.66 11.51 12.98
C LEU A 85 -13.72 10.40 13.48
N PHE A 86 -12.65 10.12 12.73
CA PHE A 86 -11.64 9.12 13.08
C PHE A 86 -10.97 9.46 14.42
N ASP A 87 -10.50 10.70 14.57
CA ASP A 87 -9.83 11.19 15.78
C ASP A 87 -10.77 11.20 17.00
N TYR A 88 -12.08 11.38 16.77
CA TYR A 88 -13.10 11.29 17.82
C TYR A 88 -13.36 9.84 18.25
N LEU A 89 -13.58 8.93 17.31
CA LEU A 89 -13.96 7.54 17.58
C LEU A 89 -12.81 6.69 18.14
N ARG A 90 -11.56 6.98 17.77
CA ARG A 90 -10.38 6.19 18.19
C ARG A 90 -10.04 6.34 19.67
N ARG A 91 -10.56 7.37 20.36
CA ARG A 91 -10.33 7.63 21.80
C ARG A 91 -10.77 6.48 22.72
N GLY A 92 -11.60 5.56 22.23
CA GLY A 92 -12.10 4.40 22.99
C GLY A 92 -11.24 3.12 22.93
N GLY A 93 -10.10 3.11 22.23
CA GLY A 93 -9.14 2.00 22.22
C GLY A 93 -9.53 0.74 21.41
N ASP A 94 -10.78 0.61 20.96
CA ASP A 94 -11.27 -0.50 20.15
C ASP A 94 -11.00 -0.26 18.64
N LYS A 95 -10.18 -1.13 18.02
CA LYS A 95 -9.64 -0.92 16.67
C LYS A 95 -10.70 -1.14 15.58
N SER A 96 -11.77 -1.89 15.87
CA SER A 96 -12.86 -2.14 14.91
C SER A 96 -14.00 -1.11 14.96
N VAL A 97 -13.95 -0.13 15.87
CA VAL A 97 -15.04 0.87 16.06
C VAL A 97 -15.27 1.68 14.79
N VAL A 98 -14.23 2.28 14.22
CA VAL A 98 -14.37 3.14 13.04
C VAL A 98 -14.96 2.36 11.87
N LEU A 99 -14.41 1.18 11.58
CA LEU A 99 -14.91 0.28 10.55
C LEU A 99 -16.40 -0.05 10.75
N ARG A 100 -16.81 -0.34 11.99
CA ARG A 100 -18.20 -0.68 12.32
C ARG A 100 -19.16 0.50 12.20
N TRP A 101 -18.77 1.70 12.64
CA TRP A 101 -19.61 2.89 12.54
C TRP A 101 -19.74 3.36 11.10
N VAL A 102 -18.63 3.48 10.38
CA VAL A 102 -18.63 3.90 8.97
C VAL A 102 -19.35 2.85 8.12
N GLY A 103 -19.05 1.57 8.30
CA GLY A 103 -19.74 0.49 7.59
C GLY A 103 -21.22 0.40 7.96
N GLY A 104 -21.59 0.64 9.22
CA GLY A 104 -22.98 0.68 9.67
C GLY A 104 -23.77 1.84 9.05
N PHE A 105 -23.15 3.01 8.92
CA PHE A 105 -23.69 4.13 8.16
C PHE A 105 -23.93 3.73 6.70
N PHE A 106 -22.95 3.12 6.01
CA PHE A 106 -23.17 2.71 4.63
C PHE A 106 -24.24 1.59 4.52
N ALA A 107 -24.28 0.65 5.45
CA ALA A 107 -25.32 -0.39 5.46
C ALA A 107 -26.73 0.21 5.62
N SER A 108 -26.91 1.19 6.53
CA SER A 108 -28.21 1.83 6.74
C SER A 108 -28.66 2.65 5.54
N ASN A 109 -27.75 3.42 4.92
CA ASN A 109 -28.04 4.16 3.69
C ASN A 109 -28.44 3.22 2.56
N LEU A 110 -27.81 2.06 2.42
CA LEU A 110 -28.16 1.08 1.39
C LEU A 110 -29.57 0.51 1.59
N LEU A 111 -30.00 0.30 2.83
CA LEU A 111 -31.38 -0.08 3.15
C LEU A 111 -32.37 1.05 2.80
N ILE A 112 -32.00 2.32 3.05
CA ILE A 112 -32.81 3.48 2.67
C ILE A 112 -32.95 3.56 1.15
N PHE A 113 -31.87 3.39 0.38
CA PHE A 113 -31.95 3.36 -1.09
C PHE A 113 -32.82 2.21 -1.60
N ALA A 114 -32.71 1.02 -1.01
CA ALA A 114 -33.56 -0.10 -1.37
C ALA A 114 -35.04 0.20 -1.11
N PHE A 115 -35.36 0.84 0.02
CA PHE A 115 -36.71 1.25 0.36
C PHE A 115 -37.25 2.35 -0.56
N LEU A 116 -36.47 3.40 -0.83
CA LEU A 116 -36.86 4.49 -1.73
C LEU A 116 -37.09 3.97 -3.15
N PHE A 117 -36.22 3.10 -3.66
CA PHE A 117 -36.38 2.48 -4.96
C PHE A 117 -37.63 1.58 -5.01
N TRP A 118 -37.91 0.83 -3.94
CA TRP A 118 -39.13 0.03 -3.83
C TRP A 118 -40.40 0.89 -3.86
N LEU A 119 -40.37 2.11 -3.33
CA LEU A 119 -41.46 3.09 -3.44
C LEU A 119 -41.57 3.72 -4.85
N GLY A 120 -40.69 3.38 -5.79
CA GLY A 120 -40.65 3.96 -7.14
C GLY A 120 -40.05 5.37 -7.19
N ILE A 121 -39.34 5.80 -6.15
CA ILE A 121 -38.65 7.10 -6.14
C ILE A 121 -37.36 6.97 -6.97
N PRO A 122 -37.12 7.85 -7.95
CA PRO A 122 -35.89 7.82 -8.75
C PRO A 122 -34.69 8.16 -7.85
N VAL A 123 -33.74 7.24 -7.76
CA VAL A 123 -32.57 7.36 -6.88
C VAL A 123 -31.26 7.23 -7.64
N ALA A 124 -31.26 7.09 -8.97
CA ALA A 124 -30.06 6.76 -9.72
C ALA A 124 -28.88 7.71 -9.47
N VAL A 125 -29.09 9.03 -9.53
CA VAL A 125 -28.02 10.02 -9.32
C VAL A 125 -27.47 10.00 -7.88
N PRO A 126 -28.29 10.17 -6.82
CA PRO A 126 -27.76 10.12 -5.46
C PRO A 126 -27.16 8.75 -5.11
N PHE A 127 -27.76 7.65 -5.59
CA PHE A 127 -27.20 6.31 -5.42
C PHE A 127 -25.86 6.16 -6.13
N PHE A 128 -25.69 6.74 -7.32
CA PHE A 128 -24.43 6.69 -8.06
C PHE A 128 -23.29 7.39 -7.32
N ILE A 129 -23.55 8.61 -6.87
CA ILE A 129 -22.58 9.38 -6.10
C ILE A 129 -22.24 8.64 -4.80
N TRP A 130 -23.26 8.14 -4.10
CA TRP A 130 -23.11 7.40 -2.86
C TRP A 130 -22.29 6.11 -3.02
N VAL A 131 -22.56 5.27 -4.03
CA VAL A 131 -21.78 4.05 -4.30
C VAL A 131 -20.34 4.42 -4.71
N GLY A 132 -20.14 5.52 -5.42
CA GLY A 132 -18.81 6.08 -5.72
C GLY A 132 -18.00 6.37 -4.46
N VAL A 133 -18.59 7.12 -3.53
CA VAL A 133 -18.00 7.42 -2.22
C VAL A 133 -17.78 6.15 -1.38
N TYR A 134 -18.79 5.27 -1.32
CA TYR A 134 -18.72 3.96 -0.65
C TYR A 134 -17.50 3.16 -1.11
N SER A 135 -17.25 3.10 -2.42
CA SER A 135 -16.16 2.31 -2.99
C SER A 135 -14.77 2.74 -2.53
N VAL A 136 -14.58 4.05 -2.28
CA VAL A 136 -13.31 4.60 -1.78
C VAL A 136 -13.23 4.41 -0.27
N MET A 137 -14.29 4.79 0.46
CA MET A 137 -14.26 4.85 1.92
C MET A 137 -14.19 3.46 2.55
N VAL A 138 -15.08 2.54 2.17
CA VAL A 138 -15.21 1.24 2.84
C VAL A 138 -14.00 0.33 2.57
N VAL A 139 -13.42 0.40 1.37
CA VAL A 139 -12.17 -0.30 1.05
C VAL A 139 -11.00 0.27 1.85
N ALA A 140 -10.88 1.60 1.94
CA ALA A 140 -9.85 2.23 2.76
C ALA A 140 -9.98 1.87 4.25
N GLN A 141 -11.21 1.79 4.77
CA GLN A 141 -11.46 1.36 6.15
C GLN A 141 -10.98 -0.06 6.42
N PHE A 142 -11.21 -0.98 5.49
CA PHE A 142 -10.74 -2.36 5.63
C PHE A 142 -9.21 -2.41 5.75
N TRP A 143 -8.49 -1.66 4.91
CA TRP A 143 -7.03 -1.64 4.93
C TRP A 143 -6.46 -0.92 6.14
N ALA A 144 -7.09 0.17 6.59
CA ALA A 144 -6.73 0.84 7.83
C ALA A 144 -6.90 -0.11 9.03
N PHE A 145 -8.04 -0.80 9.11
CA PHE A 145 -8.30 -1.82 10.12
C PHE A 145 -7.26 -2.95 10.08
N ALA A 146 -6.94 -3.48 8.89
CA ALA A 146 -5.94 -4.52 8.72
C ALA A 146 -4.54 -4.09 9.19
N ALA A 147 -4.15 -2.85 8.89
CA ALA A 147 -2.88 -2.26 9.32
C ALA A 147 -2.84 -2.00 10.84
N ASP A 148 -3.95 -1.60 11.45
CA ASP A 148 -4.06 -1.43 12.90
C ASP A 148 -4.02 -2.78 13.64
N LEU A 149 -4.39 -3.89 13.01
CA LEU A 149 -4.36 -5.23 13.61
C LEU A 149 -2.98 -5.89 13.60
N LEU A 150 -2.25 -5.83 12.48
CA LEU A 150 -1.05 -6.62 12.25
C LEU A 150 0.23 -5.78 12.40
N ASN A 151 1.25 -6.34 13.06
CA ASN A 151 2.58 -5.72 13.02
C ASN A 151 3.21 -5.78 11.61
N ILE A 152 4.26 -4.99 11.40
CA ILE A 152 4.90 -4.81 10.10
C ILE A 152 5.35 -6.16 9.50
N LYS A 153 6.06 -6.99 10.27
CA LYS A 153 6.61 -8.28 9.80
C LYS A 153 5.50 -9.25 9.41
N THR A 154 4.43 -9.31 10.20
CA THR A 154 3.28 -10.17 9.88
C THR A 154 2.49 -9.62 8.69
N GLY A 155 2.24 -8.31 8.62
CA GLY A 155 1.51 -7.66 7.53
C GLY A 155 2.16 -7.88 6.16
N GLN A 156 3.49 -7.67 6.05
CA GLN A 156 4.26 -7.89 4.81
C GLN A 156 4.06 -9.29 4.22
N ARG A 157 3.87 -10.29 5.07
CA ARG A 157 3.73 -11.68 4.68
C ARG A 157 2.28 -12.09 4.39
N LEU A 158 1.34 -11.61 5.21
CA LEU A 158 -0.05 -12.05 5.15
C LEU A 158 -0.93 -11.20 4.22
N PHE A 159 -0.60 -9.94 3.96
CA PHE A 159 -1.41 -9.06 3.09
C PHE A 159 -1.52 -9.57 1.65
N ALA A 160 -0.45 -10.15 1.10
CA ALA A 160 -0.49 -10.74 -0.24
C ALA A 160 -1.56 -11.84 -0.35
N LEU A 161 -1.71 -12.66 0.70
CA LEU A 161 -2.72 -13.72 0.74
C LEU A 161 -4.13 -13.15 1.00
N ILE A 162 -4.27 -12.12 1.85
CA ILE A 162 -5.55 -11.43 2.08
C ILE A 162 -6.06 -10.77 0.77
N MET A 163 -5.16 -10.18 -0.02
CA MET A 163 -5.48 -9.59 -1.34
C MET A 163 -6.11 -10.59 -2.32
N VAL A 164 -5.83 -11.89 -2.20
CA VAL A 164 -6.49 -12.93 -3.02
C VAL A 164 -8.00 -12.93 -2.78
N GLY A 165 -8.43 -12.72 -1.53
CA GLY A 165 -9.85 -12.60 -1.18
C GLY A 165 -10.52 -11.43 -1.91
N ALA A 166 -9.84 -10.29 -2.01
CA ALA A 166 -10.35 -9.10 -2.70
C ALA A 166 -10.54 -9.39 -4.21
N ALA A 167 -9.56 -10.02 -4.84
CA ALA A 167 -9.61 -10.38 -6.26
C ALA A 167 -10.72 -11.40 -6.55
N LEU A 168 -10.86 -12.44 -5.71
CA LEU A 168 -11.94 -13.43 -5.85
C LEU A 168 -13.32 -12.82 -5.57
N GLY A 169 -13.43 -11.92 -4.60
CA GLY A 169 -14.68 -11.21 -4.30
C GLY A 169 -15.14 -10.37 -5.48
N ALA A 170 -14.23 -9.60 -6.09
CA ALA A 170 -14.50 -8.82 -7.29
C ALA A 170 -14.93 -9.70 -8.49
N LEU A 171 -14.20 -10.79 -8.73
CA LEU A 171 -14.48 -11.71 -9.84
C LEU A 171 -15.83 -12.41 -9.68
N THR A 172 -16.09 -12.98 -8.50
CA THR A 172 -17.36 -13.69 -8.24
C THR A 172 -18.53 -12.72 -8.15
N GLY A 173 -18.35 -11.55 -7.53
CA GLY A 173 -19.38 -10.52 -7.41
C GLY A 173 -19.85 -10.03 -8.78
N SER A 174 -18.92 -9.74 -9.70
CA SER A 174 -19.27 -9.32 -11.06
C SER A 174 -20.01 -10.40 -11.86
N GLN A 175 -19.61 -11.67 -11.75
CA GLN A 175 -20.27 -12.79 -12.42
C GLN A 175 -21.69 -13.06 -11.87
N VAL A 176 -21.84 -13.01 -10.55
CA VAL A 176 -23.11 -13.26 -9.85
C VAL A 176 -24.08 -12.11 -10.09
N ALA A 177 -23.61 -10.85 -10.05
CA ALA A 177 -24.44 -9.66 -10.21
C ALA A 177 -25.31 -9.68 -11.47
N GLY A 178 -24.72 -9.96 -12.63
CA GLY A 178 -25.46 -9.98 -13.90
C GLY A 178 -26.53 -11.08 -13.95
N ARG A 179 -26.27 -12.24 -13.34
CA ARG A 179 -27.22 -13.37 -13.30
C ARG A 179 -28.36 -13.11 -12.32
N LEU A 180 -28.06 -12.55 -11.15
CA LEU A 180 -29.07 -12.29 -10.13
C LEU A 180 -29.97 -11.10 -10.49
N TYR A 181 -29.46 -10.13 -11.25
CA TYR A 181 -30.24 -8.95 -11.62
C TYR A 181 -31.60 -9.31 -12.25
N GLU A 182 -31.61 -10.29 -13.16
CA GLU A 182 -32.84 -10.75 -13.84
C GLU A 182 -33.77 -11.53 -12.92
N VAL A 183 -33.25 -12.24 -11.92
CA VAL A 183 -34.02 -13.16 -11.07
C VAL A 183 -34.59 -12.46 -9.84
N VAL A 184 -33.79 -11.66 -9.15
CA VAL A 184 -34.17 -11.05 -7.87
C VAL A 184 -34.42 -9.54 -7.99
N GLY A 185 -33.97 -8.89 -9.06
CA GLY A 185 -34.15 -7.45 -9.26
C GLY A 185 -33.26 -6.56 -8.41
N VAL A 186 -33.39 -5.26 -8.64
CA VAL A 186 -32.54 -4.18 -8.08
C VAL A 186 -32.62 -4.13 -6.55
N THR A 187 -33.83 -4.08 -5.98
CA THR A 187 -34.03 -3.96 -4.53
C THR A 187 -33.36 -5.11 -3.78
N ASN A 188 -33.56 -6.35 -4.23
CA ASN A 188 -33.00 -7.52 -3.55
C ASN A 188 -31.47 -7.59 -3.68
N LEU A 189 -30.88 -7.10 -4.77
CA LEU A 189 -29.43 -6.95 -4.87
C LEU A 189 -28.87 -5.92 -3.89
N MET A 190 -29.56 -4.79 -3.68
CA MET A 190 -29.19 -3.81 -2.66
C MET A 190 -29.27 -4.42 -1.25
N LEU A 191 -30.35 -5.15 -0.94
CA LEU A 191 -30.52 -5.84 0.35
C LEU A 191 -29.46 -6.93 0.58
N LEU A 192 -29.13 -7.71 -0.46
CA LEU A 192 -28.08 -8.73 -0.38
C LEU A 192 -26.72 -8.10 -0.08
N SER A 193 -26.38 -7.00 -0.76
CA SER A 193 -25.13 -6.26 -0.50
C SER A 193 -25.11 -5.64 0.90
N ALA A 194 -26.24 -5.11 1.39
CA ALA A 194 -26.36 -4.63 2.76
C ALA A 194 -26.15 -5.75 3.79
N ALA A 195 -26.75 -6.93 3.57
CA ALA A 195 -26.57 -8.10 4.42
C ALA A 195 -25.10 -8.57 4.44
N MET A 196 -24.44 -8.61 3.28
CA MET A 196 -23.01 -8.92 3.18
C MET A 196 -22.14 -7.91 3.93
N LEU A 197 -22.45 -6.61 3.82
CA LEU A 197 -21.75 -5.57 4.57
C LEU A 197 -21.96 -5.75 6.08
N VAL A 198 -23.18 -6.05 6.54
CA VAL A 198 -23.42 -6.35 7.96
C VAL A 198 -22.61 -7.57 8.42
N CYS A 199 -22.53 -8.63 7.61
CA CYS A 199 -21.66 -9.78 7.89
C CYS A 199 -20.18 -9.39 8.00
N VAL A 200 -19.69 -8.50 7.13
CA VAL A 200 -18.33 -7.94 7.20
C VAL A 200 -18.09 -7.23 8.54
N LEU A 201 -19.07 -6.45 9.03
CA LEU A 201 -18.98 -5.75 10.32
C LEU A 201 -19.01 -6.72 11.50
N LEU A 202 -19.81 -7.79 11.44
CA LEU A 202 -19.85 -8.82 12.48
C LEU A 202 -18.53 -9.61 12.53
N LEU A 203 -17.97 -9.94 11.37
CA LEU A 203 -16.69 -10.63 11.27
C LEU A 203 -15.52 -9.79 11.80
N SER A 204 -15.60 -8.45 11.73
CA SER A 204 -14.49 -7.57 12.18
C SER A 204 -14.08 -7.82 13.63
N ARG A 205 -15.03 -7.98 14.55
CA ARG A 205 -14.75 -8.28 15.98
C ARG A 205 -14.12 -9.65 16.17
N VAL A 206 -14.57 -10.63 15.39
CA VAL A 206 -14.04 -12.00 15.46
C VAL A 206 -12.62 -12.04 14.89
N ALA A 207 -12.35 -11.29 13.81
CA ALA A 207 -11.04 -11.14 13.20
C ALA A 207 -10.06 -10.44 14.15
N GLU A 208 -10.46 -9.33 14.78
CA GLU A 208 -9.65 -8.61 15.77
C GLU A 208 -9.22 -9.51 16.94
N ARG A 209 -10.14 -10.32 17.46
CA ARG A 209 -9.84 -11.27 18.55
C ARG A 209 -9.01 -12.47 18.12
N ALA A 210 -9.02 -12.83 16.83
CA ALA A 210 -8.28 -13.96 16.30
C ALA A 210 -6.78 -13.69 16.16
N VAL A 211 -6.35 -12.41 16.15
CA VAL A 211 -4.95 -12.04 15.96
C VAL A 211 -4.08 -12.54 17.12
N PRO A 212 -3.09 -13.42 16.88
CA PRO A 212 -2.16 -13.89 17.90
C PRO A 212 -1.32 -12.75 18.48
N GLU A 213 -0.96 -12.83 19.76
CA GLU A 213 -0.22 -11.75 20.46
C GLU A 213 1.07 -11.35 19.75
N GLY A 214 1.89 -12.31 19.30
CA GLY A 214 3.13 -12.05 18.57
C GLY A 214 2.95 -11.46 17.15
N SER A 215 1.71 -11.34 16.69
CA SER A 215 1.34 -10.81 15.37
C SER A 215 0.61 -9.46 15.48
N ARG A 216 0.22 -9.02 16.69
CA ARG A 216 -0.50 -7.77 16.92
C ARG A 216 0.39 -6.56 16.68
N ALA A 217 -0.17 -5.52 16.07
CA ALA A 217 0.48 -4.21 16.02
C ALA A 217 0.69 -3.68 17.46
N ALA A 218 1.88 -3.15 17.73
CA ALA A 218 2.17 -2.47 18.99
C ALA A 218 1.14 -1.35 19.23
N ALA A 219 0.75 -1.12 20.48
CA ALA A 219 0.01 0.08 20.83
C ALA A 219 0.92 1.27 20.49
N ALA A 220 0.55 2.06 19.49
CA ALA A 220 1.30 3.25 19.16
C ALA A 220 1.22 4.20 20.37
N GLU A 221 2.37 4.49 21.01
CA GLU A 221 2.51 5.75 21.74
C GLU A 221 2.29 6.86 20.72
N GLU A 222 1.23 7.63 20.90
CA GLU A 222 0.89 8.76 20.04
C GLU A 222 2.01 9.80 20.12
N ALA A 223 2.95 9.75 19.17
CA ALA A 223 3.84 10.87 18.93
C ALA A 223 2.98 12.08 18.53
N PRO A 224 3.22 13.29 19.08
CA PRO A 224 2.39 14.45 18.79
C PRO A 224 2.42 14.73 17.29
N GLU A 225 1.25 14.71 16.63
CA GLU A 225 1.12 15.16 15.24
C GLU A 225 1.43 16.68 15.19
N ALA A 226 2.70 17.04 14.96
CA ALA A 226 3.10 18.41 14.76
C ALA A 226 2.60 18.91 13.39
N GLY A 227 1.48 19.64 13.38
CA GLY A 227 1.01 20.44 12.24
C GLY A 227 -0.47 20.24 11.89
N SER A 228 -1.15 21.35 11.58
CA SER A 228 -2.54 21.33 11.13
C SER A 228 -2.68 20.50 9.85
N SER A 229 -3.73 19.68 9.77
CA SER A 229 -3.95 18.75 8.64
C SER A 229 -3.97 19.45 7.28
N PHE A 230 -4.40 20.71 7.25
CA PHE A 230 -4.46 21.53 6.05
C PHE A 230 -3.07 21.96 5.56
N ALA A 231 -2.15 22.29 6.48
CA ALA A 231 -0.78 22.62 6.13
C ALA A 231 -0.03 21.43 5.51
N ARG A 232 -0.30 20.20 5.96
CA ARG A 232 0.24 18.97 5.36
C ARG A 232 -0.27 18.73 3.92
N VAL A 233 -1.57 18.97 3.67
CA VAL A 233 -2.13 18.85 2.32
C VAL A 233 -1.51 19.90 1.39
N LEU A 234 -1.41 21.16 1.82
CA LEU A 234 -0.75 22.22 1.05
C LEU A 234 0.73 21.93 0.81
N GLY A 235 1.44 21.37 1.81
CA GLY A 235 2.82 20.94 1.68
C GLY A 235 3.02 19.95 0.52
N GLY A 236 2.08 19.01 0.34
CA GLY A 236 2.16 18.04 -0.75
C GLY A 236 2.04 18.62 -2.15
N PHE A 237 1.26 19.70 -2.33
CA PHE A 237 1.28 20.44 -3.60
C PHE A 237 2.63 21.09 -3.85
N SER A 238 3.25 21.65 -2.81
CA SER A 238 4.58 22.25 -2.91
C SER A 238 5.62 21.21 -3.35
N THR A 239 5.64 20.03 -2.71
CA THR A 239 6.54 18.92 -3.06
C THR A 239 6.39 18.49 -4.54
N VAL A 240 5.14 18.35 -5.02
CA VAL A 240 4.87 17.96 -6.42
C VAL A 240 5.29 19.04 -7.42
N LEU A 241 5.05 20.33 -7.12
CA LEU A 241 5.36 21.44 -8.02
C LEU A 241 6.85 21.75 -8.10
N GLN A 242 7.61 21.52 -7.02
CA GLN A 242 9.06 21.75 -6.99
C GLN A 242 9.85 20.65 -7.74
N SER A 243 9.36 19.41 -7.71
CA SER A 243 10.01 18.29 -8.39
C SER A 243 9.58 18.19 -9.85
N SER A 244 10.50 18.51 -10.77
CA SER A 244 10.23 18.43 -12.22
C SER A 244 9.83 17.03 -12.69
N TYR A 245 10.24 15.99 -11.97
CA TYR A 245 9.88 14.60 -12.26
C TYR A 245 8.47 14.27 -11.74
N LEU A 246 8.16 14.59 -10.47
CA LEU A 246 6.82 14.38 -9.90
C LEU A 246 5.76 15.19 -10.63
N PHE A 247 6.05 16.44 -11.01
CA PHE A 247 5.10 17.26 -11.74
C PHE A 247 4.67 16.60 -13.07
N ARG A 248 5.61 16.00 -13.80
CA ARG A 248 5.29 15.25 -15.03
C ARG A 248 4.42 14.03 -14.75
N ILE A 249 4.71 13.30 -13.67
CA ILE A 249 3.89 12.17 -13.24
C ILE A 249 2.48 12.66 -12.88
N ALA A 250 2.36 13.79 -12.18
CA ALA A 250 1.09 14.37 -11.77
C ALA A 250 0.21 14.74 -12.97
N ILE A 251 0.79 15.42 -13.97
CA ILE A 251 0.10 15.73 -15.23
C ILE A 251 -0.24 14.46 -16.00
N PHE A 252 0.66 13.47 -16.04
CA PHE A 252 0.40 12.18 -16.69
C PHE A 252 -0.79 11.46 -16.05
N VAL A 253 -0.84 11.37 -14.72
CA VAL A 253 -1.93 10.72 -13.99
C VAL A 253 -3.25 11.47 -14.16
N LEU A 254 -3.23 12.80 -14.15
CA LEU A 254 -4.41 13.63 -14.40
C LEU A 254 -4.97 13.40 -15.81
N LEU A 255 -4.12 13.50 -16.83
CA LEU A 255 -4.53 13.27 -18.22
C LEU A 255 -4.96 11.83 -18.45
N LEU A 256 -4.27 10.88 -17.84
CA LEU A 256 -4.62 9.46 -17.88
C LEU A 256 -6.02 9.25 -17.32
N ASN A 257 -6.33 9.86 -16.18
CA ASN A 257 -7.65 9.72 -15.58
C ASN A 257 -8.73 10.40 -16.44
N LEU A 258 -8.46 11.59 -16.99
CA LEU A 258 -9.35 12.26 -17.95
C LEU A 258 -9.65 11.37 -19.17
N VAL A 259 -8.63 10.77 -19.78
CA VAL A 259 -8.79 9.89 -20.96
C VAL A 259 -9.59 8.64 -20.63
N ASN A 260 -9.28 7.99 -19.51
CA ASN A 260 -10.03 6.82 -19.03
C ASN A 260 -11.49 7.16 -18.77
N SER A 261 -11.77 8.28 -18.08
CA SER A 261 -13.14 8.70 -17.76
C SER A 261 -13.92 9.03 -19.04
N ASN A 262 -13.30 9.63 -20.05
CA ASN A 262 -13.87 9.79 -21.39
C ASN A 262 -14.17 8.45 -22.06
N GLY A 263 -13.26 7.47 -21.99
CA GLY A 263 -13.49 6.13 -22.49
C GLY A 263 -14.72 5.49 -21.86
N THR A 264 -14.91 5.65 -20.55
CA THR A 264 -16.13 5.14 -19.88
C THR A 264 -17.40 5.86 -20.29
N TYR A 265 -17.34 7.15 -20.61
CA TYR A 265 -18.46 7.90 -21.17
C TYR A 265 -18.81 7.40 -22.56
N ILE A 266 -17.81 7.26 -23.44
CA ILE A 266 -17.97 6.72 -24.80
C ILE A 266 -18.64 5.34 -24.74
N LEU A 267 -18.14 4.45 -23.88
CA LEU A 267 -18.74 3.12 -23.70
C LEU A 267 -20.21 3.20 -23.29
N ALA A 268 -20.55 4.07 -22.34
CA ALA A 268 -21.93 4.20 -21.85
C ALA A 268 -22.86 4.81 -22.89
N ALA A 269 -22.41 5.78 -23.67
CA ALA A 269 -23.20 6.38 -24.74
C ALA A 269 -23.53 5.36 -25.84
N PHE A 270 -22.51 4.63 -26.33
CA PHE A 270 -22.72 3.57 -27.33
C PHE A 270 -23.57 2.42 -26.79
N LEU A 271 -23.41 2.05 -25.51
CA LEU A 271 -24.26 1.04 -24.87
C LEU A 271 -25.72 1.49 -24.81
N SER A 272 -25.95 2.75 -24.47
CA SER A 272 -27.31 3.30 -24.33
C SER A 272 -28.03 3.31 -25.68
N ASP A 273 -27.35 3.75 -26.74
CA ASP A 273 -27.86 3.72 -28.11
C ASP A 273 -28.14 2.27 -28.58
N HIS A 274 -27.19 1.36 -28.37
CA HIS A 274 -27.37 -0.05 -28.71
C HIS A 274 -28.54 -0.70 -27.95
N ALA A 275 -28.71 -0.38 -26.67
CA ALA A 275 -29.81 -0.89 -25.86
C ALA A 275 -31.16 -0.36 -26.38
N ALA A 276 -31.25 0.93 -26.72
CA ALA A 276 -32.45 1.52 -27.31
C ALA A 276 -32.84 0.84 -28.63
N GLN A 277 -31.86 0.58 -29.51
CA GLN A 277 -32.09 -0.12 -30.78
C GLN A 277 -32.59 -1.56 -30.58
N LEU A 278 -31.99 -2.32 -29.66
CA LEU A 278 -32.42 -3.71 -29.37
C LEU A 278 -33.81 -3.77 -28.75
N VAL A 279 -34.15 -2.83 -27.87
CA VAL A 279 -35.48 -2.75 -27.26
C VAL A 279 -36.51 -2.37 -28.32
N ALA A 280 -36.22 -1.40 -29.18
CA ALA A 280 -37.11 -1.00 -30.27
C ALA A 280 -37.35 -2.12 -31.29
N ALA A 281 -36.35 -2.96 -31.55
CA ALA A 281 -36.45 -4.12 -32.44
C ALA A 281 -37.08 -5.36 -31.78
N SER A 282 -37.21 -5.38 -30.45
CA SER A 282 -37.70 -6.55 -29.71
C SER A 282 -39.23 -6.60 -29.70
N THR A 283 -39.78 -7.78 -30.03
CA THR A 283 -41.19 -8.09 -29.86
C THR A 283 -41.52 -8.69 -28.48
N ALA A 284 -40.51 -8.96 -27.64
CA ALA A 284 -40.60 -9.83 -26.47
C ALA A 284 -40.50 -9.10 -25.11
N GLY A 285 -40.91 -7.83 -25.01
CA GLY A 285 -40.92 -7.09 -23.75
C GLY A 285 -39.53 -6.86 -23.12
N LEU A 286 -38.48 -6.88 -23.95
CA LEU A 286 -37.11 -6.60 -23.51
C LEU A 286 -37.00 -5.18 -22.96
N THR A 287 -36.43 -5.03 -21.76
CA THR A 287 -36.25 -3.70 -21.15
C THR A 287 -34.81 -3.22 -21.30
N THR A 288 -34.62 -1.89 -21.34
CA THR A 288 -33.30 -1.25 -21.35
C THR A 288 -32.43 -1.70 -20.18
N GLY A 289 -33.04 -1.82 -18.99
CA GLY A 289 -32.35 -2.28 -17.78
C GLY A 289 -31.80 -3.70 -17.90
N THR A 290 -32.53 -4.61 -18.54
CA THR A 290 -32.08 -5.99 -18.79
C THR A 290 -30.87 -6.03 -19.73
N VAL A 291 -30.88 -5.23 -20.80
CA VAL A 291 -29.76 -5.17 -21.76
C VAL A 291 -28.51 -4.62 -21.11
N ILE A 292 -28.63 -3.49 -20.41
CA ILE A 292 -27.51 -2.79 -19.77
C ILE A 292 -26.91 -3.61 -18.62
N SER A 293 -27.74 -4.23 -17.77
CA SER A 293 -27.26 -5.05 -16.65
C SER A 293 -26.52 -6.30 -17.14
N LYS A 294 -27.05 -6.99 -18.15
CA LYS A 294 -26.41 -8.15 -18.77
C LYS A 294 -25.08 -7.77 -19.41
N PHE A 295 -25.02 -6.62 -20.07
CA PHE A 295 -23.77 -6.06 -20.59
C PHE A 295 -22.76 -5.84 -19.47
N TYR A 296 -23.08 -5.05 -18.43
CA TYR A 296 -22.12 -4.73 -17.37
C TYR A 296 -21.68 -5.97 -16.57
N GLY A 297 -22.57 -6.94 -16.37
CA GLY A 297 -22.24 -8.20 -15.71
C GLY A 297 -21.20 -8.99 -16.49
N ASN A 298 -21.40 -9.16 -17.80
CA ASN A 298 -20.42 -9.82 -18.66
C ASN A 298 -19.12 -8.99 -18.77
N PHE A 299 -19.26 -7.68 -18.99
CA PHE A 299 -18.13 -6.75 -19.14
C PHE A 299 -17.20 -6.80 -17.93
N TYR A 300 -17.74 -6.67 -16.70
CA TYR A 300 -16.91 -6.73 -15.49
C TYR A 300 -16.36 -8.12 -15.20
N ALA A 301 -17.09 -9.19 -15.52
CA ALA A 301 -16.58 -10.55 -15.37
C ALA A 301 -15.38 -10.80 -16.29
N THR A 302 -15.48 -10.44 -17.57
CA THR A 302 -14.38 -10.56 -18.54
C THR A 302 -13.22 -9.65 -18.18
N LEU A 303 -13.48 -8.39 -17.83
CA LEU A 303 -12.45 -7.44 -17.39
C LEU A 303 -11.67 -7.98 -16.20
N THR A 304 -12.36 -8.46 -15.16
CA THR A 304 -11.71 -8.94 -13.94
C THR A 304 -10.89 -10.21 -14.20
N ALA A 305 -11.41 -11.13 -15.01
CA ALA A 305 -10.68 -12.34 -15.39
C ALA A 305 -9.40 -12.01 -16.18
N LEU A 306 -9.49 -11.14 -17.19
CA LEU A 306 -8.33 -10.72 -17.97
C LEU A 306 -7.34 -9.92 -17.13
N GLN A 307 -7.81 -9.04 -16.23
CA GLN A 307 -6.95 -8.31 -15.30
C GLN A 307 -6.10 -9.27 -14.48
N ILE A 308 -6.69 -10.32 -13.89
CA ILE A 308 -5.96 -11.32 -13.11
C ILE A 308 -4.92 -12.05 -13.98
N LEU A 309 -5.30 -12.48 -15.18
CA LEU A 309 -4.39 -13.18 -16.10
C LEU A 309 -3.20 -12.29 -16.51
N VAL A 310 -3.46 -11.04 -16.91
CA VAL A 310 -2.41 -10.10 -17.30
C VAL A 310 -1.52 -9.77 -16.10
N GLN A 311 -2.09 -9.56 -14.90
CA GLN A 311 -1.34 -9.28 -13.68
C GLN A 311 -0.39 -10.42 -13.32
N LEU A 312 -0.85 -11.67 -13.37
CA LEU A 312 -0.06 -12.85 -12.97
C LEU A 312 0.99 -13.23 -14.00
N PHE A 313 0.67 -13.15 -15.29
CA PHE A 313 1.52 -13.68 -16.34
C PHE A 313 2.28 -12.61 -17.12
N LEU A 314 1.66 -11.47 -17.45
CA LEU A 314 2.24 -10.55 -18.42
C LEU A 314 3.03 -9.41 -17.77
N VAL A 315 2.59 -8.87 -16.62
CA VAL A 315 3.22 -7.70 -15.99
C VAL A 315 4.71 -7.93 -15.70
N SER A 316 5.09 -8.99 -14.96
CA SER A 316 6.51 -9.26 -14.64
C SER A 316 7.38 -9.42 -15.90
N ARG A 317 6.85 -10.02 -16.96
CA ARG A 317 7.55 -10.23 -18.23
C ARG A 317 7.79 -8.91 -18.97
N ILE A 318 6.79 -8.02 -18.99
CA ILE A 318 6.92 -6.69 -19.59
C ILE A 318 8.03 -5.90 -18.90
N PHE A 319 8.04 -5.85 -17.57
CA PHE A 319 9.08 -5.11 -16.83
C PHE A 319 10.48 -5.67 -17.08
N ARG A 320 10.60 -7.00 -17.19
CA ARG A 320 11.88 -7.65 -17.50
C ARG A 320 12.39 -7.33 -18.90
N TRP A 321 11.51 -7.37 -19.91
CA TRP A 321 11.93 -7.24 -21.31
C TRP A 321 12.01 -5.80 -21.80
N PHE A 322 11.07 -4.94 -21.38
CA PHE A 322 10.94 -3.58 -21.88
C PHE A 322 11.27 -2.50 -20.84
N GLY A 323 11.49 -2.90 -19.58
CA GLY A 323 11.73 -1.97 -18.48
C GLY A 323 10.55 -1.05 -18.17
N VAL A 324 10.76 -0.11 -17.25
CA VAL A 324 9.74 0.87 -16.83
C VAL A 324 9.34 1.80 -17.98
N ARG A 325 10.30 2.18 -18.84
CA ARG A 325 10.06 3.05 -20.00
C ARG A 325 9.16 2.38 -21.04
N GLY A 326 9.32 1.07 -21.28
CA GLY A 326 8.40 0.36 -22.16
C GLY A 326 7.02 0.22 -21.51
N ALA A 327 6.98 -0.15 -20.23
CA ALA A 327 5.73 -0.38 -19.51
C ALA A 327 4.80 0.86 -19.48
N ILE A 328 5.34 2.08 -19.32
CA ILE A 328 4.55 3.33 -19.31
C ILE A 328 3.97 3.69 -20.69
N LEU A 329 4.52 3.15 -21.78
CA LEU A 329 4.08 3.46 -23.14
C LEU A 329 2.99 2.52 -23.66
N ILE A 330 2.80 1.37 -23.01
CA ILE A 330 1.83 0.35 -23.47
C ILE A 330 0.41 0.89 -23.43
N LEU A 331 -0.03 1.50 -22.31
CA LEU A 331 -1.40 2.00 -22.22
C LEU A 331 -1.67 3.18 -23.18
N PRO A 332 -0.83 4.22 -23.27
CA PRO A 332 -1.05 5.28 -24.27
C PRO A 332 -1.05 4.76 -25.71
N ALA A 333 -0.23 3.75 -26.04
CA ALA A 333 -0.25 3.12 -27.36
C ALA A 333 -1.57 2.37 -27.63
N VAL A 334 -2.07 1.63 -26.62
CA VAL A 334 -3.40 0.99 -26.67
C VAL A 334 -4.49 2.05 -26.85
N MET A 335 -4.45 3.16 -26.11
CA MET A 335 -5.42 4.25 -26.23
C MET A 335 -5.41 4.89 -27.62
N LEU A 336 -4.23 5.16 -28.18
CA LEU A 336 -4.09 5.68 -29.55
C LEU A 336 -4.75 4.77 -30.59
N LEU A 337 -4.45 3.47 -30.53
CA LEU A 337 -5.06 2.49 -31.41
C LEU A 337 -6.58 2.41 -31.18
N ASN A 338 -7.00 2.36 -29.93
CA ASN A 338 -8.40 2.23 -29.55
C ASN A 338 -9.24 3.40 -30.07
N TYR A 339 -8.91 4.64 -29.70
CA TYR A 339 -9.69 5.80 -30.09
C TYR A 339 -9.58 6.10 -31.59
N GLY A 340 -8.45 5.76 -32.21
CA GLY A 340 -8.32 5.76 -33.67
C GLY A 340 -9.34 4.83 -34.32
N LEU A 341 -9.38 3.56 -33.92
CA LEU A 341 -10.31 2.57 -34.45
C LEU A 341 -11.78 2.93 -34.19
N ILE A 342 -12.10 3.43 -32.98
CA ILE A 342 -13.48 3.84 -32.64
C ILE A 342 -13.94 5.01 -33.52
N LEU A 343 -13.05 5.95 -33.85
CA LEU A 343 -13.38 7.10 -34.68
C LEU A 343 -13.74 6.69 -36.12
N PHE A 344 -13.05 5.70 -36.68
CA PHE A 344 -13.32 5.20 -38.05
C PHE A 344 -14.42 4.14 -38.10
N PHE A 345 -14.57 3.35 -37.04
CA PHE A 345 -15.53 2.24 -36.96
C PHE A 345 -16.37 2.35 -35.68
N PRO A 346 -17.31 3.29 -35.61
CA PRO A 346 -18.15 3.54 -34.44
C PRO A 346 -19.22 2.44 -34.28
N VAL A 347 -18.80 1.21 -34.01
CA VAL A 347 -19.68 0.06 -33.78
C VAL A 347 -19.55 -0.40 -32.34
N PHE A 348 -20.68 -0.55 -31.64
CA PHE A 348 -20.71 -0.91 -30.22
C PHE A 348 -19.90 -2.17 -29.88
N ALA A 349 -19.98 -3.22 -30.73
CA ALA A 349 -19.22 -4.46 -30.54
C ALA A 349 -17.71 -4.22 -30.50
N LEU A 350 -17.21 -3.31 -31.35
CA LEU A 350 -15.79 -2.93 -31.38
C LEU A 350 -15.44 -2.10 -30.13
N VAL A 351 -16.24 -1.07 -29.82
CA VAL A 351 -16.05 -0.23 -28.61
C VAL A 351 -15.95 -1.09 -27.37
N ARG A 352 -16.83 -2.09 -27.20
CA ARG A 352 -16.78 -3.04 -26.08
C ARG A 352 -15.42 -3.73 -25.95
N VAL A 353 -14.89 -4.31 -27.03
CA VAL A 353 -13.63 -5.07 -26.99
C VAL A 353 -12.45 -4.14 -26.70
N LEU A 354 -12.39 -3.00 -27.38
CA LEU A 354 -11.31 -2.03 -27.20
C LEU A 354 -11.28 -1.47 -25.77
N MET A 355 -12.45 -1.20 -25.17
CA MET A 355 -12.54 -0.75 -23.78
C MET A 355 -12.14 -1.83 -22.77
N ILE A 356 -12.44 -3.11 -23.04
CA ILE A 356 -11.92 -4.22 -22.20
C ILE A 356 -10.39 -4.25 -22.25
N ILE A 357 -9.78 -4.11 -23.43
CA ILE A 357 -8.32 -4.09 -23.60
C ILE A 357 -7.71 -2.88 -22.87
N GLU A 358 -8.29 -1.70 -23.02
CA GLU A 358 -7.83 -0.47 -22.37
C GLU A 358 -7.85 -0.60 -20.85
N MET A 359 -9.02 -0.97 -20.30
CA MET A 359 -9.20 -1.08 -18.85
C MET A 359 -8.34 -2.19 -18.26
N THR A 360 -8.21 -3.33 -18.95
CA THR A 360 -7.32 -4.42 -18.51
C THR A 360 -5.88 -3.91 -18.43
N THR A 361 -5.40 -3.22 -19.46
CA THR A 361 -4.06 -2.64 -19.52
C THR A 361 -3.85 -1.59 -18.42
N ASN A 362 -4.86 -0.76 -18.18
CA ASN A 362 -4.83 0.27 -17.14
C ASN A 362 -4.73 -0.33 -15.73
N TYR A 363 -5.63 -1.24 -15.38
CA TYR A 363 -5.71 -1.82 -14.03
C TYR A 363 -4.58 -2.81 -13.69
N SER A 364 -3.83 -3.28 -14.68
CA SER A 364 -2.71 -4.21 -14.46
C SER A 364 -1.34 -3.55 -14.71
N ILE A 365 -1.02 -3.28 -15.96
CA ILE A 365 0.29 -2.79 -16.41
C ILE A 365 0.48 -1.34 -15.95
N GLN A 366 -0.44 -0.43 -16.29
CA GLN A 366 -0.26 0.99 -15.96
C GLN A 366 -0.28 1.23 -14.46
N ASN A 367 -1.19 0.58 -13.73
CA ASN A 367 -1.23 0.68 -12.28
C ASN A 367 0.10 0.24 -11.64
N THR A 368 0.66 -0.89 -12.07
CA THR A 368 1.97 -1.35 -11.62
C THR A 368 3.08 -0.35 -11.99
N THR A 369 3.07 0.16 -13.22
CA THR A 369 4.03 1.17 -13.69
C THR A 369 3.98 2.44 -12.84
N ASN A 370 2.79 2.95 -12.51
CA ASN A 370 2.64 4.13 -11.69
C ASN A 370 3.33 3.95 -10.33
N HIS A 371 3.22 2.78 -9.70
CA HIS A 371 3.93 2.49 -8.45
C HIS A 371 5.45 2.47 -8.64
N THR A 372 5.92 1.84 -9.72
CA THR A 372 7.36 1.74 -10.03
C THR A 372 8.00 3.10 -10.29
N LEU A 373 7.28 4.06 -10.86
CA LEU A 373 7.79 5.42 -11.12
C LEU A 373 8.22 6.15 -9.84
N TYR A 374 7.66 5.79 -8.68
CA TYR A 374 8.03 6.38 -7.39
C TYR A 374 9.17 5.63 -6.68
N LEU A 375 9.72 4.54 -7.23
CA LEU A 375 10.87 3.87 -6.60
C LEU A 375 12.08 4.80 -6.44
N PRO A 376 12.52 5.55 -7.48
CA PRO A 376 13.72 6.38 -7.42
C PRO A 376 13.49 7.78 -6.84
N VAL A 377 12.35 8.06 -6.20
CA VAL A 377 12.12 9.38 -5.59
C VAL A 377 12.41 9.36 -4.10
N THR A 378 12.68 10.54 -3.53
CA THR A 378 12.99 10.70 -2.10
C THR A 378 11.82 10.25 -1.21
N ARG A 379 12.09 10.07 0.09
CA ARG A 379 11.07 9.66 1.06
C ARG A 379 9.89 10.65 1.09
N GLU A 380 10.17 11.94 1.13
CA GLU A 380 9.12 12.97 1.15
C GLU A 380 8.26 12.93 -0.12
N GLU A 381 8.88 12.86 -1.29
CA GLU A 381 8.20 12.73 -2.58
C GLU A 381 7.33 11.46 -2.66
N LYS A 382 7.82 10.34 -2.11
CA LYS A 382 7.13 9.04 -2.10
C LYS A 382 5.91 9.02 -1.18
N TYR A 383 5.97 9.66 -0.01
CA TYR A 383 4.87 9.62 0.96
C TYR A 383 3.89 10.80 0.81
N VAL A 384 4.40 12.01 0.59
CA VAL A 384 3.59 13.22 0.49
C VAL A 384 3.20 13.49 -0.97
N GLY A 385 4.17 13.45 -1.87
CA GLY A 385 3.95 13.73 -3.30
C GLY A 385 3.02 12.71 -3.95
N LYS A 386 3.30 11.42 -3.82
CA LYS A 386 2.44 10.34 -4.34
C LYS A 386 1.01 10.42 -3.81
N THR A 387 0.83 10.63 -2.50
CA THR A 387 -0.50 10.74 -1.89
C THR A 387 -1.28 11.91 -2.48
N THR A 388 -0.61 13.04 -2.71
CA THR A 388 -1.21 14.22 -3.36
C THR A 388 -1.64 13.91 -4.78
N ILE A 389 -0.79 13.22 -5.56
CA ILE A 389 -1.12 12.82 -6.94
C ILE A 389 -2.31 11.84 -6.97
N ASP A 390 -2.26 10.77 -6.18
CA ASP A 390 -3.27 9.72 -6.16
C ASP A 390 -4.63 10.21 -5.63
N THR A 391 -4.64 11.23 -4.76
CA THR A 391 -5.87 11.75 -4.16
C THR A 391 -6.44 12.92 -4.94
N PHE A 392 -5.62 13.91 -5.31
CA PHE A 392 -6.10 15.15 -5.92
C PHE A 392 -6.05 15.10 -7.44
N PHE A 393 -4.89 14.80 -8.04
CA PHE A 393 -4.72 14.88 -9.49
C PHE A 393 -5.58 13.85 -10.24
N VAL A 394 -5.73 12.65 -9.67
CA VAL A 394 -6.71 11.67 -10.17
C VAL A 394 -8.12 12.26 -10.17
N ARG A 395 -8.60 12.73 -9.01
CA ARG A 395 -9.99 13.23 -8.84
C ARG A 395 -10.27 14.49 -9.64
N PHE A 396 -9.28 15.35 -9.80
CA PHE A 396 -9.39 16.52 -10.65
C PHE A 396 -9.57 16.13 -12.13
N GLY A 397 -8.99 15.01 -12.57
CA GLY A 397 -9.26 14.43 -13.89
C GLY A 397 -10.74 14.05 -14.10
N ASP A 398 -11.42 13.50 -13.08
CA ASP A 398 -12.85 13.19 -13.16
C ASP A 398 -13.70 14.47 -13.29
N LEU A 399 -13.32 15.53 -12.56
CA LEU A 399 -13.99 16.82 -12.64
C LEU A 399 -13.81 17.48 -14.01
N LEU A 400 -12.57 17.50 -14.53
CA LEU A 400 -12.28 18.01 -15.87
C LEU A 400 -13.04 17.22 -16.94
N GLN A 401 -13.17 15.91 -16.77
CA GLN A 401 -13.93 15.08 -17.69
C GLN A 401 -15.41 15.46 -17.71
N ALA A 402 -16.02 15.61 -16.54
CA ALA A 402 -17.42 16.04 -16.43
C ALA A 402 -17.64 17.43 -17.07
N MET A 403 -16.74 18.38 -16.81
CA MET A 403 -16.77 19.72 -17.44
C MET A 403 -16.61 19.64 -18.95
N MET A 404 -15.72 18.78 -19.45
CA MET A 404 -15.49 18.60 -20.88
C MET A 404 -16.73 18.02 -21.57
N VAL A 405 -17.35 16.98 -21.00
CA VAL A 405 -18.61 16.40 -21.52
C VAL A 405 -19.72 17.44 -21.49
N PHE A 406 -19.84 18.22 -20.41
CA PHE A 406 -20.83 19.30 -20.34
C PHE A 406 -20.62 20.34 -21.45
N LEU A 407 -19.39 20.82 -21.63
CA LEU A 407 -19.06 21.79 -22.66
C LEU A 407 -19.35 21.25 -24.07
N VAL A 408 -18.86 20.04 -24.39
CA VAL A 408 -18.97 19.49 -25.74
C VAL A 408 -20.39 19.07 -26.07
N ALA A 409 -21.07 18.34 -25.17
CA ALA A 409 -22.39 17.77 -25.45
C ALA A 409 -23.54 18.76 -25.22
N GLN A 410 -23.50 19.57 -24.14
CA GLN A 410 -24.63 20.43 -23.77
C GLN A 410 -24.47 21.87 -24.26
N VAL A 411 -23.27 22.44 -24.15
CA VAL A 411 -23.05 23.85 -24.53
C VAL A 411 -22.81 23.99 -26.03
N LEU A 412 -21.96 23.15 -26.61
CA LEU A 412 -21.60 23.22 -28.03
C LEU A 412 -22.48 22.33 -28.92
N GLY A 413 -23.22 21.36 -28.35
CA GLY A 413 -24.10 20.46 -29.10
C GLY A 413 -23.34 19.56 -30.10
N LEU A 414 -22.08 19.25 -29.82
CA LEU A 414 -21.23 18.47 -30.72
C LEU A 414 -21.44 16.97 -30.53
N GLU A 415 -21.34 16.23 -31.64
CA GLU A 415 -21.44 14.78 -31.64
C GLU A 415 -20.30 14.11 -30.85
N ILE A 416 -20.56 12.88 -30.41
CA ILE A 416 -19.61 12.06 -29.65
C ILE A 416 -18.26 11.83 -30.36
N GLY A 417 -18.24 11.94 -31.69
CA GLY A 417 -17.01 11.89 -32.49
C GLY A 417 -15.97 12.92 -32.07
N TRP A 418 -16.38 14.11 -31.62
CA TRP A 418 -15.47 15.14 -31.10
C TRP A 418 -14.82 14.73 -29.79
N ILE A 419 -15.58 14.08 -28.90
CA ILE A 419 -15.03 13.56 -27.64
C ILE A 419 -14.01 12.46 -27.93
N ILE A 420 -14.29 11.56 -28.88
CA ILE A 420 -13.36 10.51 -29.33
C ILE A 420 -12.09 11.14 -29.93
N GLY A 421 -12.22 12.15 -30.79
CA GLY A 421 -11.10 12.86 -31.40
C GLY A 421 -10.23 13.59 -30.37
N ILE A 422 -10.84 14.29 -29.42
CA ILE A 422 -10.12 14.91 -28.29
C ILE A 422 -9.38 13.83 -27.49
N ASN A 423 -10.03 12.69 -27.21
CA ASN A 423 -9.39 11.60 -26.47
C ASN A 423 -8.20 10.99 -27.21
N LEU A 424 -8.27 10.89 -28.54
CA LEU A 424 -7.15 10.47 -29.38
C LEU A 424 -5.97 11.46 -29.29
N CYS A 425 -6.25 12.77 -29.35
CA CYS A 425 -5.22 13.80 -29.15
C CYS A 425 -4.60 13.72 -27.74
N LEU A 426 -5.41 13.56 -26.70
CA LEU A 426 -4.94 13.39 -25.33
C LEU A 426 -4.09 12.12 -25.16
N ALA A 427 -4.45 11.02 -25.81
CA ALA A 427 -3.65 9.80 -25.84
C ALA A 427 -2.27 10.00 -26.50
N ALA A 428 -2.20 10.83 -27.56
CA ALA A 428 -0.92 11.22 -28.17
C ALA A 428 -0.04 12.04 -27.21
N VAL A 429 -0.65 12.99 -26.49
CA VAL A 429 0.03 13.76 -25.45
C VAL A 429 0.52 12.85 -24.32
N LEU A 430 -0.30 11.89 -23.88
CA LEU A 430 0.09 10.89 -22.89
C LEU A 430 1.26 10.03 -23.36
N PHE A 431 1.28 9.62 -24.63
CA PHE A 431 2.40 8.86 -25.19
C PHE A 431 3.69 9.68 -25.17
N ALA A 432 3.64 10.95 -25.58
CA ALA A 432 4.78 11.86 -25.55
C ALA A 432 5.28 12.09 -24.11
N LEU A 433 4.36 12.32 -23.16
CA LEU A 433 4.66 12.54 -21.76
C LEU A 433 5.23 11.28 -21.09
N GLY A 434 4.62 10.11 -21.34
CA GLY A 434 5.11 8.82 -20.86
C GLY A 434 6.52 8.53 -21.35
N ASN A 435 6.83 8.86 -22.61
CA ASN A 435 8.19 8.72 -23.15
C ASN A 435 9.17 9.71 -22.51
N ALA A 436 8.74 10.93 -22.21
CA ALA A 436 9.55 11.91 -21.47
C ALA A 436 9.84 11.47 -20.03
N ILE A 437 8.85 10.92 -19.33
CA ILE A 437 8.98 10.37 -17.97
C ILE A 437 9.91 9.14 -17.99
N GLY A 438 9.67 8.19 -18.89
CA GLY A 438 10.47 6.96 -18.99
C GLY A 438 11.94 7.22 -19.32
N ARG A 439 12.25 8.26 -20.13
CA ARG A 439 13.64 8.69 -20.36
C ARG A 439 14.29 9.27 -19.10
N ARG A 440 13.56 10.08 -18.33
CA ARG A 440 14.08 10.73 -17.13
C ARG A 440 14.20 9.78 -15.93
N HIS A 441 13.34 8.76 -15.85
CA HIS A 441 13.35 7.76 -14.78
C HIS A 441 14.72 7.09 -14.59
N HIS A 442 15.43 6.80 -15.68
CA HIS A 442 16.78 6.23 -15.59
C HIS A 442 17.82 7.21 -15.01
N GLY A 443 17.62 8.52 -15.22
CA GLY A 443 18.43 9.56 -14.59
C GLY A 443 18.17 9.67 -13.09
N GLU A 444 16.90 9.60 -12.67
CA GLU A 444 16.53 9.62 -11.25
C GLU A 444 17.06 8.37 -10.52
N ILE A 445 17.03 7.19 -11.14
CA ILE A 445 17.67 5.98 -10.56
C ILE A 445 19.15 6.23 -10.29
N ARG A 446 19.89 6.81 -11.24
CA ARG A 446 21.32 7.07 -11.05
C ARG A 446 21.61 8.13 -9.98
N HIS A 447 20.70 9.06 -9.76
CA HIS A 447 20.88 10.15 -8.80
C HIS A 447 20.46 9.77 -7.37
N ASN A 448 19.34 9.05 -7.23
CA ASN A 448 18.68 8.80 -5.95
C ASN A 448 18.74 7.34 -5.48
N LEU A 449 19.10 6.40 -6.35
CA LEU A 449 19.30 4.97 -6.03
C LEU A 449 20.75 4.55 -6.30
N ALA A 450 21.71 5.48 -6.15
CA ALA A 450 23.10 5.05 -6.01
C ALA A 450 23.20 4.32 -4.66
N ASN A 451 23.21 2.99 -4.70
CA ASN A 451 23.27 2.14 -3.52
C ASN A 451 24.40 2.60 -2.60
N MET A 452 24.05 2.88 -1.34
CA MET A 452 24.99 3.36 -0.35
C MET A 452 25.55 2.16 0.43
N PRO A 453 26.87 2.10 0.67
CA PRO A 453 27.41 1.01 1.47
C PRO A 453 26.82 1.05 2.90
N PRO A 454 26.64 -0.11 3.54
CA PRO A 454 26.24 -0.17 4.94
C PRO A 454 27.18 0.66 5.82
N VAL A 455 26.66 1.23 6.90
CA VAL A 455 27.44 2.05 7.84
C VAL A 455 27.47 1.42 9.23
N ILE A 456 28.58 1.60 9.94
CA ILE A 456 28.69 1.23 11.35
C ILE A 456 28.07 2.36 12.19
N GLN A 457 27.04 2.03 12.96
CA GLN A 457 26.36 2.98 13.84
C GLN A 457 26.82 2.88 15.29
N ALA A 458 27.23 1.69 15.72
CA ALA A 458 27.79 1.47 17.05
C ALA A 458 28.98 0.51 16.93
N PRO A 459 30.10 0.79 17.63
CA PRO A 459 31.23 -0.12 17.66
C PRO A 459 30.83 -1.45 18.33
N LEU A 460 31.47 -2.54 17.90
CA LEU A 460 31.34 -3.83 18.54
C LEU A 460 32.20 -3.83 19.82
N PRO A 461 31.65 -4.20 21.00
CA PRO A 461 32.44 -4.28 22.21
C PRO A 461 33.35 -5.51 22.17
N ASP A 462 34.55 -5.35 22.74
CA ASP A 462 35.44 -6.47 23.01
C ASP A 462 34.86 -7.36 24.12
N VAL A 463 35.19 -8.64 24.08
CA VAL A 463 34.58 -9.66 24.94
C VAL A 463 35.64 -10.52 25.59
N TYR A 464 35.49 -10.76 26.88
CA TYR A 464 36.32 -11.71 27.63
C TYR A 464 35.59 -13.03 27.88
N VAL A 465 36.24 -14.17 27.62
CA VAL A 465 35.68 -15.51 27.82
C VAL A 465 36.65 -16.39 28.64
N PRO A 466 36.27 -16.83 29.85
CA PRO A 466 37.07 -17.79 30.61
C PRO A 466 37.31 -19.09 29.83
N ALA A 467 38.53 -19.61 29.89
CA ALA A 467 38.92 -20.86 29.24
C ALA A 467 38.05 -22.03 29.71
N GLY A 468 37.54 -22.82 28.77
CA GLY A 468 36.63 -23.93 29.05
C GLY A 468 35.16 -23.56 29.30
N GLN A 469 34.82 -22.27 29.38
CA GLN A 469 33.42 -21.81 29.50
C GLN A 469 32.85 -21.39 28.14
N MET A 470 31.52 -21.38 28.04
CA MET A 470 30.80 -20.95 26.84
C MET A 470 30.16 -19.58 27.06
N LEU A 471 30.35 -18.66 26.12
CA LEU A 471 29.67 -17.38 26.08
C LEU A 471 28.89 -17.21 24.77
N VAL A 472 27.67 -16.70 24.87
CA VAL A 472 26.87 -16.29 23.70
C VAL A 472 26.85 -14.77 23.64
N PHE A 473 27.47 -14.21 22.60
CA PHE A 473 27.52 -12.78 22.34
C PHE A 473 26.59 -12.44 21.16
N SER A 474 25.62 -11.56 21.38
CA SER A 474 24.74 -11.09 20.32
C SER A 474 25.25 -9.76 19.77
N VAL A 475 25.35 -9.66 18.45
CA VAL A 475 25.68 -8.40 17.78
C VAL A 475 24.59 -7.37 18.12
N PRO A 476 24.93 -6.15 18.57
CA PRO A 476 23.92 -5.14 18.89
C PRO A 476 23.01 -4.82 17.68
N ASP A 477 21.71 -4.69 17.90
CA ASP A 477 20.68 -4.45 16.85
C ASP A 477 20.92 -3.20 15.98
N ARG A 478 21.81 -2.30 16.41
CA ARG A 478 22.20 -1.06 15.70
C ARG A 478 23.70 -0.97 15.44
N ALA A 479 24.44 -2.09 15.46
CA ALA A 479 25.87 -2.06 15.12
C ALA A 479 26.08 -1.68 13.65
N PHE A 480 25.24 -2.20 12.76
CA PHE A 480 25.26 -1.91 11.32
C PHE A 480 23.89 -1.42 10.89
N MET A 481 23.87 -0.37 10.07
CA MET A 481 22.65 0.12 9.42
C MET A 481 22.92 0.25 7.93
N ASP A 482 21.98 -0.22 7.13
CA ASP A 482 21.94 0.15 5.72
C ASP A 482 21.21 1.49 5.56
N PRO A 483 21.84 2.50 4.92
CA PRO A 483 21.16 3.74 4.57
C PRO A 483 19.96 3.54 3.62
N ASP A 484 19.96 2.46 2.83
CA ASP A 484 18.90 2.13 1.88
C ASP A 484 17.72 1.41 2.59
N PRO A 485 16.53 2.04 2.64
CA PRO A 485 15.43 1.52 3.46
C PRO A 485 14.86 0.20 2.94
N GLY A 486 14.91 -0.84 3.79
CA GLY A 486 14.33 -2.15 3.50
C GLY A 486 15.36 -3.19 3.06
N ASP A 487 16.62 -2.78 2.87
CA ASP A 487 17.72 -3.70 2.63
C ASP A 487 18.01 -4.54 3.87
N THR A 488 18.35 -5.80 3.62
CA THR A 488 18.70 -6.76 4.66
C THR A 488 20.17 -7.08 4.54
N LEU A 489 20.93 -6.78 5.59
CA LEU A 489 22.36 -7.04 5.63
C LEU A 489 22.64 -8.53 5.78
N ARG A 490 23.56 -9.03 4.95
CA ARG A 490 24.17 -10.35 5.09
C ARG A 490 25.46 -10.22 5.89
N TYR A 491 25.61 -11.09 6.89
CA TYR A 491 26.78 -11.09 7.76
C TYR A 491 27.72 -12.26 7.49
N GLU A 492 29.01 -11.98 7.52
CA GLU A 492 30.10 -12.96 7.43
C GLU A 492 31.20 -12.60 8.43
N ALA A 493 31.68 -13.58 9.18
CA ALA A 493 32.71 -13.38 10.19
C ALA A 493 33.96 -14.20 9.86
N LYS A 494 35.14 -13.58 9.98
CA LYS A 494 36.46 -14.19 9.76
C LYS A 494 37.45 -13.73 10.82
N SER A 495 38.55 -14.44 10.95
CA SER A 495 39.69 -13.97 11.72
C SER A 495 40.30 -12.73 11.04
N ALA A 496 40.90 -11.82 11.80
CA ALA A 496 41.49 -10.60 11.26
C ALA A 496 42.63 -10.83 10.25
N ASP A 497 43.28 -12.00 10.30
CA ASP A 497 44.28 -12.44 9.32
C ASP A 497 43.66 -13.02 8.02
N GLY A 498 42.33 -13.00 7.90
CA GLY A 498 41.58 -13.54 6.76
C GLY A 498 41.35 -15.05 6.81
N SER A 499 41.90 -15.75 7.82
CA SER A 499 41.71 -17.19 7.99
C SER A 499 40.29 -17.53 8.48
N PRO A 500 39.82 -18.79 8.28
CA PRO A 500 38.56 -19.25 8.88
C PRO A 500 38.59 -19.09 10.40
N LEU A 501 37.42 -18.86 10.99
CA LEU A 501 37.28 -18.81 12.45
C LEU A 501 37.71 -20.16 13.07
N PRO A 502 38.42 -20.14 14.21
CA PRO A 502 38.73 -21.36 14.96
C PRO A 502 37.47 -22.15 15.29
N ALA A 503 37.60 -23.48 15.43
CA ALA A 503 36.46 -24.36 15.69
C ALA A 503 35.65 -24.02 16.96
N TRP A 504 36.27 -23.29 17.90
CA TRP A 504 35.64 -22.83 19.14
C TRP A 504 34.89 -21.49 19.02
N ILE A 505 34.97 -20.81 17.87
CA ILE A 505 34.19 -19.61 17.55
C ILE A 505 33.19 -19.98 16.46
N ARG A 506 31.90 -19.92 16.78
CA ARG A 506 30.83 -20.17 15.82
C ARG A 506 29.95 -18.94 15.67
N PHE A 507 29.79 -18.45 14.45
CA PHE A 507 28.89 -17.35 14.15
C PHE A 507 27.60 -17.85 13.47
N ASP A 508 26.45 -17.56 14.08
CA ASP A 508 25.13 -17.75 13.46
C ASP A 508 24.69 -16.44 12.80
N ARG A 509 24.85 -16.39 11.48
CA ARG A 509 24.47 -15.24 10.64
C ARG A 509 22.97 -14.90 10.66
N HIS A 510 22.09 -15.84 11.00
CA HIS A 510 20.64 -15.60 10.98
C HIS A 510 20.15 -14.93 12.26
N ASN A 511 20.73 -15.34 13.39
CA ASN A 511 20.45 -14.75 14.70
C ASN A 511 21.43 -13.64 15.08
N GLN A 512 22.48 -13.42 14.27
CA GLN A 512 23.57 -12.47 14.53
C GLN A 512 24.23 -12.72 15.90
N THR A 513 24.47 -13.99 16.22
CA THR A 513 25.05 -14.40 17.51
C THR A 513 26.35 -15.17 17.31
N PHE A 514 27.33 -14.87 18.16
CA PHE A 514 28.56 -15.64 18.32
C PHE A 514 28.41 -16.58 19.50
N THR A 515 28.79 -17.85 19.30
CA THR A 515 29.03 -18.82 20.37
C THR A 515 30.53 -19.01 20.50
N LEU A 516 31.07 -18.66 21.67
CA LEU A 516 32.50 -18.68 21.97
C LEU A 516 32.76 -19.74 23.05
N GLN A 517 33.64 -20.70 22.79
CA GLN A 517 34.00 -21.73 23.77
C GLN A 517 35.50 -22.09 23.72
N PRO A 518 36.38 -21.21 24.24
CA PRO A 518 37.82 -21.43 24.19
C PRO A 518 38.21 -22.78 24.85
N PRO A 519 39.18 -23.54 24.30
CA PRO A 519 39.65 -24.78 24.93
C PRO A 519 40.18 -24.54 26.35
N GLN A 520 40.12 -25.57 27.20
CA GLN A 520 40.71 -25.50 28.54
C GLN A 520 42.22 -25.20 28.48
N ASP A 521 42.73 -24.51 29.51
CA ASP A 521 44.14 -24.14 29.67
C ASP A 521 44.74 -23.29 28.54
N THR A 522 43.90 -22.60 27.76
CA THR A 522 44.33 -21.66 26.73
C THR A 522 44.17 -20.21 27.20
N ALA A 523 45.10 -19.35 26.79
CA ALA A 523 45.00 -17.91 27.01
C ALA A 523 45.50 -17.16 25.77
N GLY A 524 44.89 -16.02 25.48
CA GLY A 524 45.31 -15.15 24.39
C GLY A 524 44.22 -14.18 23.96
N GLU A 525 44.52 -13.45 22.89
CA GLU A 525 43.60 -12.52 22.23
C GLU A 525 43.38 -13.01 20.79
N ARG A 526 42.15 -12.88 20.30
CA ARG A 526 41.81 -13.06 18.88
C ARG A 526 40.98 -11.88 18.41
N ARG A 527 41.34 -11.31 17.26
CA ARG A 527 40.48 -10.35 16.58
C ARG A 527 39.61 -11.02 15.53
N VAL A 528 38.34 -10.67 15.55
CA VAL A 528 37.34 -11.12 14.59
C VAL A 528 36.87 -9.92 13.80
N VAL A 529 36.82 -10.09 12.48
CA VAL A 529 36.25 -9.13 11.53
C VAL A 529 34.85 -9.60 11.18
N LEU A 530 33.85 -8.77 11.46
CA LEU A 530 32.47 -8.97 11.05
C LEU A 530 32.17 -8.07 9.85
N THR A 531 31.87 -8.68 8.72
CA THR A 531 31.46 -8.03 7.48
C THR A 531 29.94 -7.98 7.39
N ALA A 532 29.38 -6.80 7.15
CA ALA A 532 28.00 -6.62 6.72
C ALA A 532 27.97 -6.23 5.25
N THR A 533 27.22 -6.97 4.44
CA THR A 533 27.07 -6.76 2.99
C THR A 533 25.60 -6.51 2.65
N ASP A 534 25.33 -5.51 1.84
CA ASP A 534 23.98 -5.21 1.34
C ASP A 534 23.52 -6.16 0.22
N PHE A 535 22.35 -5.89 -0.36
CA PHE A 535 21.81 -6.70 -1.44
C PHE A 535 22.58 -6.55 -2.77
N GLU A 536 23.16 -5.37 -3.03
CA GLU A 536 23.90 -5.08 -4.26
C GLU A 536 25.40 -5.43 -4.18
N GLY A 537 25.87 -5.88 -3.02
CA GLY A 537 27.22 -6.38 -2.77
C GLY A 537 28.21 -5.38 -2.18
N LEU A 538 27.80 -4.16 -1.81
CA LEU A 538 28.68 -3.26 -1.07
C LEU A 538 28.75 -3.72 0.40
N SER A 539 29.88 -3.44 1.06
CA SER A 539 30.10 -3.94 2.41
C SER A 539 30.90 -3.00 3.29
N VAL A 540 30.74 -3.20 4.59
CA VAL A 540 31.51 -2.56 5.66
C VAL A 540 31.96 -3.63 6.65
N HIS A 541 33.08 -3.38 7.32
CA HIS A 541 33.67 -4.31 8.26
C HIS A 541 33.89 -3.64 9.61
N ALA A 542 33.47 -4.31 10.68
CA ALA A 542 33.82 -3.92 12.05
C ALA A 542 34.69 -5.01 12.69
N GLU A 543 35.61 -4.61 13.56
CA GLU A 543 36.47 -5.52 14.32
C GLU A 543 36.10 -5.49 15.79
N PHE A 544 36.26 -6.64 16.45
CA PHE A 544 36.24 -6.73 17.92
C PHE A 544 37.23 -7.80 18.40
N GLY A 545 37.75 -7.59 19.59
CA GLY A 545 38.64 -8.47 20.31
C GLY A 545 37.89 -9.49 21.15
N ILE A 546 38.40 -10.72 21.13
CA ILE A 546 38.01 -11.80 22.02
C ILE A 546 39.24 -12.15 22.85
N GLU A 547 39.22 -11.71 24.10
CA GLU A 547 40.19 -12.12 25.11
C GLU A 547 39.71 -13.40 25.79
N TYR A 548 40.61 -14.35 26.01
CA TYR A 548 40.30 -15.58 26.74
C TYR A 548 41.48 -15.98 27.59
N GLY A 549 41.19 -16.63 28.72
CA GLY A 549 42.21 -16.97 29.69
C GLY A 549 41.63 -17.58 30.97
N PRO A 550 42.45 -17.76 32.01
CA PRO A 550 41.98 -18.30 33.28
C PRO A 550 40.89 -17.41 33.87
N ASP A 551 39.86 -18.04 34.44
CA ASP A 551 38.71 -17.35 35.06
C ASP A 551 39.20 -16.18 35.93
N PRO A 552 38.77 -14.94 35.68
CA PRO A 552 39.16 -13.78 36.46
C PRO A 552 38.47 -13.85 37.82
N VAL A 553 38.90 -14.79 38.66
CA VAL A 553 38.54 -14.78 40.07
C VAL A 553 39.17 -13.50 40.65
N PRO A 554 38.40 -12.60 41.27
CA PRO A 554 38.99 -11.50 42.02
C PRO A 554 39.77 -12.13 43.18
N ARG A 555 41.10 -12.02 43.14
CA ARG A 555 41.90 -12.25 44.34
C ARG A 555 41.48 -11.16 45.32
N PHE A 556 40.65 -11.50 46.29
CA PHE A 556 40.52 -10.69 47.50
C PHE A 556 41.90 -10.64 48.14
N SER A 557 42.69 -9.61 47.84
CA SER A 557 43.81 -9.21 48.68
C SER A 557 43.21 -8.88 50.04
N ALA A 558 43.51 -9.73 51.03
CA ALA A 558 43.21 -9.44 52.41
C ALA A 558 43.80 -8.06 52.75
N ILE A 559 42.91 -7.11 53.05
CA ILE A 559 43.30 -5.85 53.68
C ILE A 559 43.91 -6.25 55.02
N SER A 560 45.21 -6.03 55.16
CA SER A 560 45.91 -6.10 56.44
C SER A 560 45.27 -5.06 57.36
N ALA A 561 44.63 -5.54 58.41
CA ALA A 561 43.99 -4.72 59.41
C ALA A 561 45.05 -4.07 60.33
N ALA A 562 44.91 -2.75 60.46
CA ALA A 562 45.17 -1.94 61.66
C ALA A 562 46.64 -1.73 62.12
N ALA A 563 47.15 -0.53 61.81
CA ALA A 563 47.80 0.30 62.83
C ALA A 563 46.97 1.60 62.95
N SER A 564 46.41 1.84 64.14
CA SER A 564 45.57 3.00 64.45
C SER A 564 46.40 4.25 64.84
N PRO A 565 45.80 5.45 64.80
CA PRO A 565 46.48 6.75 64.80
C PRO A 565 46.54 7.45 66.17
N GLY A 566 47.51 8.36 66.33
CA GLY A 566 47.61 9.38 67.38
C GLY A 566 49.08 9.74 67.64
N SER A 567 49.58 10.98 67.65
CA SER A 567 49.01 12.34 67.73
C SER A 567 50.11 13.35 67.25
N PRO A 568 50.10 14.67 67.57
CA PRO A 568 49.97 15.77 66.60
C PRO A 568 51.24 16.63 66.41
N VAL A 569 51.27 17.49 65.38
CA VAL A 569 52.27 18.58 65.21
C VAL A 569 51.56 19.88 64.79
N PRO A 570 51.95 21.08 65.30
CA PRO A 570 51.19 22.33 65.25
C PRO A 570 51.57 23.28 64.07
N PRO A 571 50.90 24.45 63.90
CA PRO A 571 50.92 25.25 62.66
C PRO A 571 51.77 26.54 62.75
N VAL A 572 52.36 26.98 61.62
CA VAL A 572 52.80 28.36 61.24
C VAL A 572 53.02 28.31 59.70
N GLY A 573 52.49 29.15 58.79
CA GLY A 573 52.45 30.62 58.67
C GLY A 573 53.37 31.00 57.47
N ALA A 574 52.84 31.32 56.29
CA ALA A 574 52.56 32.65 55.72
C ALA A 574 53.69 33.23 54.84
N ASP A 575 53.27 33.97 53.80
CA ASP A 575 54.01 34.83 52.86
C ASP A 575 54.74 34.12 51.69
N GLY A 576 54.68 34.57 50.43
CA GLY A 576 54.16 35.79 49.80
C GLY A 576 54.55 35.78 48.30
N ASP A 577 54.08 36.79 47.57
CA ASP A 577 54.45 37.18 46.19
C ASP A 577 53.72 36.56 44.97
N THR A 578 52.68 37.29 44.56
CA THR A 578 52.26 37.60 43.16
C THR A 578 53.33 38.47 42.45
N PRO A 579 53.25 38.90 41.14
CA PRO A 579 52.08 38.93 40.23
C PRO A 579 52.38 38.75 38.69
N ILE A 580 51.34 39.00 37.85
CA ILE A 580 51.37 39.45 36.43
C ILE A 580 51.58 38.32 35.36
N THR A 581 50.81 38.11 34.28
CA THR A 581 50.00 38.94 33.36
C THR A 581 49.01 38.06 32.56
N ALA A 582 47.82 38.59 32.24
CA ALA A 582 47.04 38.21 31.04
C ALA A 582 47.50 39.08 29.84
N PRO A 583 47.04 38.85 28.57
CA PRO A 583 45.71 39.36 28.22
C PRO A 583 44.96 38.70 27.03
N HIS A 584 43.66 39.04 26.95
CA HIS A 584 42.80 39.25 25.74
C HIS A 584 42.55 38.09 24.76
N SER A 585 41.42 37.93 24.06
CA SER A 585 40.04 38.44 24.06
C SER A 585 39.38 37.86 22.81
N GLY A 586 38.06 37.61 22.83
CA GLY A 586 37.24 37.69 21.61
C GLY A 586 36.37 36.48 21.31
N GLN A 587 35.09 36.65 21.69
CA GLN A 587 33.85 36.11 21.11
C GLN A 587 33.64 34.59 21.04
#